data_AF-A0A062X6F4-F1
#
_entry.id   AF-A0A062X6F4-F1
#
_cell.length_a   1.000
_cell.length_b   1.000
_cell.length_c   1.000
_cell.angle_alpha   90.00
_cell.angle_beta   90.00
_cell.angle_gamma   90.00
#
_symmetry.space_group_name_H-M   'P 1'
#
loop_
_entity.id
_entity.type
_entity.pdbx_description
1 polymer ?
#
loop_
_entity_poly.entity_id
_entity_poly.type
_entity_poly.pdbx_seq_one_letter_code
_entity_poly.pdbx_strand_id
1 'polypeptide(L)'
;MRGLLVIGHGSRRDEANATVRELAHRLLVDPGHVVDPGHAAAPWTWGAVEAAFLEIAQPDIATGYATLADAGCTEIVAYPFFLFDGNHTRRDIPAALEGARCRHPTTRWVLSEPLGLHASVVDAVRARLDDTLRLLVREADAATLKINPQASRWTGW
;
A
#
# COMPACT_ATOMS: atom_id res chain seq x y z
N MET A 1 17.98 14.12 0.54
CA MET A 1 17.07 13.24 1.31
C MET A 1 16.03 12.66 0.35
N ARG A 2 15.54 11.43 0.57
CA ARG A 2 14.50 10.83 -0.29
C ARG A 2 13.12 10.97 0.32
N GLY A 3 12.14 11.33 -0.49
CA GLY A 3 10.72 11.33 -0.13
C GLY A 3 9.97 10.23 -0.88
N LEU A 4 8.90 9.71 -0.29
CA LEU A 4 7.98 8.78 -0.94
C LEU A 4 6.62 9.46 -1.13
N LEU A 5 6.11 9.46 -2.36
CA LEU A 5 4.78 9.93 -2.70
C LEU A 5 3.90 8.72 -3.04
N VAL A 6 3.00 8.34 -2.14
CA VAL A 6 2.04 7.25 -2.35
C VAL A 6 0.80 7.79 -3.07
N ILE A 7 0.60 7.36 -4.29
CA ILE A 7 -0.43 7.91 -5.18
C ILE A 7 -1.62 6.95 -5.25
N GLY A 8 -2.75 7.39 -4.69
CA GLY A 8 -4.05 6.76 -4.88
C GLY A 8 -4.79 7.33 -6.09
N HIS A 9 -5.82 6.63 -6.56
CA HIS A 9 -6.70 7.18 -7.60
C HIS A 9 -7.51 8.35 -7.06
N GLY A 10 -7.91 8.23 -5.79
CA GLY A 10 -8.86 9.11 -5.12
C GLY A 10 -10.29 8.64 -5.30
N SER A 11 -11.08 8.85 -4.26
CA SER A 11 -12.45 8.36 -4.14
C SER A 11 -13.33 9.42 -3.51
N ARG A 12 -14.63 9.37 -3.81
CA ARG A 12 -15.64 10.16 -3.08
C ARG A 12 -15.94 9.59 -1.69
N ARG A 13 -15.48 8.36 -1.42
CA ARG A 13 -15.62 7.69 -0.13
C ARG A 13 -14.36 7.92 0.68
N ASP A 14 -14.50 8.61 1.81
CA ASP A 14 -13.36 9.01 2.64
C ASP A 14 -12.57 7.82 3.18
N GLU A 15 -13.23 6.68 3.45
CA GLU A 15 -12.57 5.49 3.97
C GLU A 15 -11.56 4.89 2.97
N ALA A 16 -11.85 4.98 1.67
CA ALA A 16 -10.93 4.53 0.62
C ALA A 16 -9.69 5.42 0.57
N ASN A 17 -9.87 6.74 0.69
CA ASN A 17 -8.75 7.69 0.75
C ASN A 17 -7.94 7.52 2.04
N ALA A 18 -8.60 7.24 3.17
CA ALA A 18 -7.96 6.99 4.46
C ALA A 18 -7.03 5.78 4.39
N THR A 19 -7.36 4.75 3.61
CA THR A 19 -6.49 3.58 3.41
C THR A 19 -5.15 3.96 2.78
N VAL A 20 -5.15 4.87 1.79
CA VAL A 20 -3.90 5.35 1.14
C VAL A 20 -3.07 6.20 2.11
N ARG A 21 -3.73 7.05 2.91
CA ARG A 21 -3.05 7.85 3.94
C ARG A 21 -2.44 6.98 5.04
N GLU A 22 -3.18 5.96 5.48
CA GLU A 22 -2.69 4.99 6.46
C GLU A 22 -1.50 4.19 5.91
N LEU A 23 -1.54 3.79 4.64
CA LEU A 23 -0.39 3.15 4.00
C LEU A 23 0.85 4.07 3.99
N ALA A 24 0.68 5.33 3.61
CA ALA A 24 1.76 6.32 3.64
C ALA A 24 2.34 6.49 5.05
N HIS A 25 1.47 6.59 6.07
CA HIS A 25 1.89 6.67 7.46
C HIS A 25 2.69 5.43 7.89
N ARG A 26 2.19 4.23 7.59
CA ARG A 26 2.89 2.98 7.92
C ARG A 26 4.26 2.89 7.27
N LEU A 27 4.38 3.27 6.00
CA LEU A 27 5.65 3.26 5.28
C LEU A 27 6.66 4.28 5.84
N LEU A 28 6.19 5.35 6.49
CA LEU A 28 7.05 6.30 7.19
C LEU A 28 7.58 5.72 8.51
N VAL A 29 6.69 5.15 9.34
CA VAL A 29 7.05 4.68 10.70
C VAL A 29 7.69 3.29 10.70
N ASP A 30 7.40 2.48 9.69
CA ASP A 30 7.98 1.16 9.44
C ASP A 30 8.38 1.04 7.96
N PRO A 31 9.53 1.61 7.56
CA PRO A 31 10.02 1.52 6.19
C PRO A 31 10.43 0.10 5.76
N GLY A 32 10.41 -0.86 6.69
CA GLY A 32 10.68 -2.27 6.43
C GLY A 32 12.09 -2.58 5.93
N HIS A 33 12.21 -3.65 5.16
CA HIS A 33 13.45 -4.15 4.54
C HIS A 33 13.55 -3.73 3.08
N VAL A 34 13.41 -2.44 2.74
CA VAL A 34 13.93 -1.98 1.45
C VAL A 34 15.45 -2.12 1.57
N VAL A 35 16.00 -3.24 1.12
CA VAL A 35 17.42 -3.57 1.24
C VAL A 35 18.14 -3.00 0.03
N ASP A 36 19.27 -2.33 0.25
CA ASP A 36 20.20 -2.02 -0.83
C ASP A 36 20.78 -3.33 -1.39
N PRO A 37 20.54 -3.70 -2.66
CA PRO A 37 21.16 -4.89 -3.26
C PRO A 37 22.70 -4.81 -3.29
N GLY A 38 23.30 -3.63 -3.05
CA GLY A 38 24.75 -3.42 -2.97
C GLY A 38 25.33 -3.20 -1.56
N HIS A 39 24.52 -3.00 -0.50
CA HIS A 39 25.03 -2.70 0.84
C HIS A 39 24.22 -3.39 1.95
N ALA A 40 24.83 -4.40 2.55
CA ALA A 40 24.22 -5.28 3.56
C ALA A 40 24.09 -4.69 4.98
N ALA A 41 23.92 -3.38 5.19
CA ALA A 41 24.05 -2.81 6.55
C ALA A 41 22.96 -1.85 7.05
N ALA A 42 22.12 -1.24 6.19
CA ALA A 42 20.99 -0.45 6.69
C ALA A 42 19.82 -0.46 5.69
N PRO A 43 18.57 -0.63 6.15
CA PRO A 43 17.40 -0.46 5.29
C PRO A 43 17.34 0.98 4.78
N TRP A 44 16.90 1.17 3.53
CA TRP A 44 16.61 2.51 3.03
C TRP A 44 15.50 3.14 3.88
N THR A 45 15.71 4.36 4.36
CA THR A 45 14.71 5.13 5.12
C THR A 45 14.17 6.28 4.28
N TRP A 46 12.91 6.64 4.54
CA TRP A 46 12.27 7.82 3.97
C TRP A 46 12.49 9.03 4.87
N GLY A 47 12.86 10.15 4.27
CA GLY A 47 12.92 11.42 4.99
C GLY A 47 11.54 12.02 5.26
N ALA A 48 10.62 11.79 4.32
CA ALA A 48 9.21 12.10 4.44
C ALA A 48 8.40 11.15 3.54
N VAL A 49 7.14 10.91 3.90
CA VAL A 49 6.19 10.15 3.08
C VAL A 49 4.88 10.94 3.02
N GLU A 50 4.34 11.11 1.82
CA GLU A 50 3.08 11.81 1.58
C GLU A 50 2.12 10.94 0.77
N ALA A 51 0.84 11.01 1.12
CA ALA A 51 -0.23 10.45 0.30
C ALA A 51 -0.77 11.53 -0.63
N ALA A 52 -0.91 11.21 -1.91
CA ALA A 52 -1.54 12.10 -2.89
C ALA A 52 -2.52 11.33 -3.77
N PHE A 53 -3.38 12.06 -4.48
CA PHE A 53 -4.44 11.47 -5.28
C PHE A 53 -4.42 12.02 -6.71
N LEU A 54 -4.66 11.13 -7.67
CA LEU A 54 -4.72 11.50 -9.09
C LEU A 54 -5.95 12.36 -9.39
N GLU A 55 -7.11 11.99 -8.83
CA GLU A 55 -8.38 12.68 -9.03
C GLU A 55 -9.19 12.73 -7.73
N ILE A 56 -10.21 13.58 -7.67
CA ILE A 56 -11.27 13.61 -6.63
C ILE A 56 -10.81 14.07 -5.24
N ALA A 57 -9.79 13.44 -4.68
CA ALA A 57 -9.34 13.65 -3.32
C ALA A 57 -8.10 14.56 -3.25
N GLN A 58 -7.82 15.09 -2.07
CA GLN A 58 -6.68 15.95 -1.78
C GLN A 58 -5.76 15.31 -0.72
N PRO A 59 -4.45 15.63 -0.73
CA PRO A 59 -3.78 16.51 -1.70
C PRO A 59 -3.65 15.85 -3.09
N ASP A 60 -3.64 16.66 -4.14
CA ASP A 60 -3.30 16.19 -5.48
C ASP A 60 -1.79 15.87 -5.59
N ILE A 61 -1.38 15.25 -6.71
CA ILE A 61 0.02 14.86 -6.94
C ILE A 61 0.97 16.05 -6.83
N ALA A 62 0.60 17.22 -7.38
CA ALA A 62 1.46 18.40 -7.35
C ALA A 62 1.62 18.94 -5.92
N THR A 63 0.55 18.93 -5.14
CA THR A 63 0.53 19.39 -3.75
C THR A 63 1.34 18.46 -2.86
N GLY A 64 1.14 17.14 -2.95
CA GLY A 64 1.93 16.17 -2.19
C GLY A 64 3.42 16.19 -2.57
N TYR A 65 3.73 16.39 -3.86
CA TYR A 65 5.11 16.59 -4.31
C TYR A 65 5.75 17.83 -3.69
N ALA A 66 5.03 18.97 -3.70
CA ALA A 66 5.51 20.21 -3.10
C ALA A 66 5.78 20.03 -1.60
N THR A 67 4.89 19.36 -0.87
CA THR A 67 5.09 19.03 0.54
C THR A 67 6.39 18.26 0.79
N LEU A 68 6.69 17.25 -0.04
CA LEU A 68 7.96 16.52 0.07
C LEU A 68 9.17 17.41 -0.26
N ALA A 69 9.08 18.22 -1.31
CA ALA A 69 10.15 19.14 -1.70
C ALA A 69 10.44 20.19 -0.62
N ASP A 70 9.39 20.77 -0.02
CA ASP A 70 9.47 21.75 1.07
C ASP A 70 10.03 21.13 2.36
N ALA A 71 9.81 19.82 2.57
CA ALA A 71 10.46 19.04 3.62
C ALA A 71 11.95 18.74 3.34
N GLY A 72 12.52 19.21 2.23
CA GLY A 72 13.93 19.02 1.87
C GLY A 72 14.23 17.73 1.11
N CYS A 73 13.20 17.04 0.59
CA CYS A 73 13.41 15.89 -0.28
C CYS A 73 13.91 16.34 -1.65
N THR A 74 15.05 15.81 -2.08
CA THR A 74 15.68 16.10 -3.39
C THR A 74 15.45 14.97 -4.40
N GLU A 75 15.05 13.80 -3.91
CA GLU A 75 14.74 12.62 -4.71
C GLU A 75 13.38 12.09 -4.27
N ILE A 76 12.38 12.15 -5.15
CA ILE A 76 11.01 11.74 -4.84
C ILE A 76 10.72 10.42 -5.57
N VAL A 77 10.45 9.37 -4.79
CA VAL A 77 9.92 8.11 -5.32
C VAL A 77 8.41 8.23 -5.36
N ALA A 78 7.83 8.18 -6.54
CA ALA A 78 6.39 8.14 -6.73
C ALA A 78 5.94 6.67 -6.86
N TYR A 79 5.02 6.25 -6.00
CA TYR A 79 4.48 4.91 -5.98
C TYR A 79 2.97 4.92 -6.28
N PRO A 80 2.53 4.41 -7.44
CA PRO A 80 1.12 4.26 -7.74
C PRO A 80 0.56 3.05 -6.98
N PHE A 81 -0.29 3.28 -5.98
CA PHE A 81 -0.93 2.23 -5.19
C PHE A 81 -2.11 1.59 -5.95
N PHE A 82 -1.82 0.99 -7.11
CA PHE A 82 -2.78 0.38 -8.02
C PHE A 82 -2.48 -1.11 -8.24
N LEU A 83 -3.51 -1.89 -8.55
CA LEU A 83 -3.36 -3.32 -8.91
C LEU A 83 -2.99 -3.52 -10.39
N PHE A 84 -3.32 -2.56 -11.25
CA PHE A 84 -3.13 -2.68 -12.69
C PHE A 84 -2.27 -1.53 -13.22
N ASP A 85 -1.37 -1.86 -14.13
CA ASP A 85 -0.71 -0.87 -14.98
C ASP A 85 -1.68 -0.41 -16.06
N GLY A 86 -1.68 0.89 -16.37
CA GLY A 86 -2.65 1.47 -17.29
C GLY A 86 -2.26 2.86 -17.75
N ASN A 87 -3.22 3.54 -18.38
CA ASN A 87 -2.97 4.85 -18.98
C ASN A 87 -2.56 5.91 -17.93
N HIS A 88 -3.06 5.79 -16.70
CA HIS A 88 -2.71 6.68 -15.60
C HIS A 88 -1.25 6.59 -15.18
N THR A 89 -0.72 5.38 -14.99
CA THR A 89 0.69 5.15 -14.64
C THR A 89 1.64 5.51 -15.79
N ARG A 90 1.19 5.34 -17.04
CA ARG A 90 2.03 5.61 -18.23
C ARG A 90 2.01 7.06 -18.71
N ARG A 91 0.98 7.84 -18.36
CA ARG A 91 0.79 9.19 -18.91
C ARG A 91 0.44 10.23 -17.85
N ASP A 92 -0.65 10.03 -17.13
CA ASP A 92 -1.23 11.09 -16.31
C ASP A 92 -0.39 11.39 -15.06
N ILE A 93 0.08 10.34 -14.38
CA ILE A 93 1.00 10.47 -13.23
C ILE A 93 2.34 11.07 -13.65
N PRO A 94 3.06 10.55 -14.67
CA PRO A 94 4.29 11.18 -15.16
C PRO A 94 4.12 12.65 -15.54
N ALA A 95 3.02 13.03 -16.18
CA ALA A 95 2.75 14.41 -16.54
C ALA A 95 2.57 15.31 -15.31
N ALA A 96 1.84 14.84 -14.30
CA ALA A 96 1.65 15.57 -13.04
C ALA A 96 2.96 15.73 -12.26
N LEU A 97 3.77 14.66 -12.17
CA LEU A 97 5.09 14.67 -11.53
C LEU A 97 6.04 15.63 -12.24
N GLU A 98 6.05 15.64 -13.57
CA GLU A 98 6.90 16.54 -14.35
C GLU A 98 6.49 18.00 -14.19
N GLY A 99 5.18 18.28 -14.17
CA GLY A 99 4.64 19.60 -13.86
C GLY A 99 5.06 20.10 -12.47
N ALA A 100 5.07 19.22 -11.47
CA ALA A 100 5.54 19.53 -10.12
C ALA A 100 7.07 19.76 -10.08
N ARG A 101 7.85 18.89 -10.73
CA ARG A 101 9.31 18.99 -10.84
C ARG A 101 9.76 20.33 -11.46
N CYS A 102 9.05 20.81 -12.47
CA CYS A 102 9.33 22.13 -13.08
C CYS A 102 9.21 23.30 -12.08
N ARG A 103 8.39 23.18 -11.03
CA ARG A 103 8.26 24.17 -9.96
C ARG A 103 9.30 23.99 -8.85
N HIS A 104 9.86 22.80 -8.73
CA HIS A 104 10.90 22.44 -7.76
C HIS A 104 12.16 21.90 -8.46
N PRO A 105 12.91 22.74 -9.21
CA PRO A 105 13.93 22.28 -10.16
C PRO A 105 15.16 21.62 -9.52
N THR A 106 15.33 21.74 -8.20
CA THR A 106 16.38 21.07 -7.41
C THR A 106 16.04 19.61 -7.08
N THR A 107 14.85 19.16 -7.45
CA THR A 107 14.36 17.80 -7.19
C THR A 107 14.37 16.94 -8.45
N ARG A 108 14.45 15.62 -8.26
CA ARG A 108 14.19 14.62 -9.31
C ARG A 108 13.15 13.62 -8.83
N TRP A 109 12.49 12.95 -9.76
CA TRP A 109 11.53 11.91 -9.44
C TRP A 109 11.83 10.59 -10.16
N VAL A 110 11.38 9.50 -9.56
CA VAL A 110 11.33 8.16 -10.16
C VAL A 110 9.94 7.59 -9.90
N LEU A 111 9.35 6.95 -10.90
CA LEU A 111 8.07 6.25 -10.77
C LEU A 111 8.35 4.75 -10.66
N SER A 112 7.88 4.12 -9.59
CA SER A 112 7.95 2.67 -9.47
C SER A 112 6.80 1.98 -10.20
N GLU A 113 6.92 0.67 -10.39
CA GLU A 113 5.79 -0.14 -10.82
C GLU A 113 4.65 -0.10 -9.77
N PRO A 114 3.39 -0.21 -10.20
CA PRO A 114 2.28 -0.45 -9.30
C PRO A 114 2.41 -1.85 -8.66
N LEU A 115 1.51 -2.20 -7.72
CA LEU A 115 1.51 -3.54 -7.10
C LEU A 115 1.53 -4.66 -8.15
N GLY A 116 0.72 -4.50 -9.21
CA GLY A 116 0.63 -5.47 -10.28
C GLY A 116 0.36 -6.88 -9.75
N LEU A 117 0.93 -7.86 -10.45
CA LEU A 117 0.99 -9.25 -10.00
C LEU A 117 2.37 -9.57 -9.40
N HIS A 118 2.88 -8.71 -8.51
CA HIS A 118 4.10 -9.00 -7.78
C HIS A 118 3.92 -10.27 -6.92
N ALA A 119 4.98 -11.06 -6.69
CA ALA A 119 4.90 -12.31 -5.93
C ALA A 119 4.26 -12.11 -4.53
N SER A 120 4.61 -11.02 -3.84
CA SER A 120 4.04 -10.69 -2.53
C SER A 120 2.54 -10.34 -2.58
N VAL A 121 2.01 -9.89 -3.73
CA VAL A 121 0.55 -9.70 -3.90
C VAL A 121 -0.14 -11.05 -3.92
N VAL A 122 0.45 -12.06 -4.59
CA VAL A 122 -0.07 -13.44 -4.57
C VAL A 122 -0.09 -13.98 -3.15
N ASP A 123 0.95 -13.73 -2.37
CA ASP A 123 1.01 -14.15 -0.96
C ASP A 123 -0.01 -13.42 -0.09
N ALA A 124 -0.23 -12.13 -0.30
CA ALA A 124 -1.30 -11.38 0.35
C ALA A 124 -2.68 -11.96 0.01
N VAL A 125 -2.93 -12.30 -1.25
CA VAL A 125 -4.18 -12.96 -1.68
C VAL A 125 -4.34 -14.31 -0.99
N ARG A 126 -3.29 -15.14 -0.95
CA ARG A 126 -3.30 -16.43 -0.23
C ARG A 126 -3.66 -16.24 1.25
N ALA A 127 -3.05 -15.28 1.93
CA ALA A 127 -3.35 -15.00 3.33
C ALA A 127 -4.83 -14.63 3.55
N ARG A 128 -5.42 -13.82 2.65
CA ARG A 128 -6.85 -13.48 2.72
C ARG A 128 -7.77 -14.68 2.46
N LEU A 129 -7.37 -15.58 1.56
CA LEU A 129 -8.09 -16.83 1.33
C LEU A 129 -8.01 -17.74 2.55
N ASP A 130 -6.83 -17.90 3.16
CA ASP A 130 -6.64 -18.69 4.37
C ASP A 130 -7.49 -18.17 5.53
N ASP A 131 -7.55 -16.85 5.73
CA ASP A 131 -8.43 -16.22 6.72
C ASP A 131 -9.90 -16.64 6.50
N THR A 132 -10.34 -16.63 5.25
CA THR A 132 -11.72 -16.98 4.88
C THR A 132 -11.99 -18.48 5.10
N LEU A 133 -11.07 -19.35 4.66
CA LEU A 133 -11.21 -20.80 4.81
C LEU A 133 -11.23 -21.23 6.28
N ARG A 134 -10.46 -20.54 7.14
CA ARG A 134 -10.49 -20.76 8.59
C ARG A 134 -11.86 -20.48 9.20
N LEU A 135 -12.61 -19.52 8.67
CA LEU A 135 -13.98 -19.26 9.14
C LEU A 135 -14.92 -20.41 8.77
N LEU A 136 -14.81 -20.94 7.56
CA LEU A 136 -15.63 -22.08 7.10
C LEU A 136 -15.40 -23.33 7.94
N VAL A 137 -14.15 -23.65 8.28
CA VAL A 137 -13.83 -24.79 9.15
C VAL A 137 -14.42 -24.60 10.54
N ARG A 138 -14.29 -23.40 11.13
CA ARG A 138 -14.86 -23.09 12.46
C ARG A 138 -16.38 -23.20 12.48
N GLU A 139 -17.06 -22.78 11.42
CA GLU A 139 -18.51 -22.91 11.29
C GLU A 139 -18.95 -24.38 11.18
N ALA A 140 -18.23 -25.19 10.39
CA ALA A 140 -18.48 -26.62 10.28
C ALA A 140 -18.31 -27.34 11.63
N ASP A 141 -17.21 -27.07 12.35
CA ASP A 141 -16.96 -27.64 13.68
C ASP A 141 -18.05 -27.24 14.68
N ALA A 142 -18.47 -25.96 14.67
CA ALA A 142 -19.54 -25.46 15.52
C ALA A 142 -20.91 -26.11 15.18
N ALA A 143 -21.18 -26.40 13.91
CA ALA A 143 -22.38 -27.11 13.49
C ALA A 143 -22.35 -28.59 13.92
N THR A 144 -21.21 -29.27 13.77
CA THR A 144 -21.03 -30.67 14.21
C THR A 144 -21.18 -30.82 15.72
N LEU A 145 -20.64 -29.89 16.52
CA LEU A 145 -20.81 -29.87 17.98
C LEU A 145 -22.28 -29.68 18.41
N LYS A 146 -23.07 -28.90 17.66
CA LYS A 146 -24.51 -28.72 17.94
C LYS A 146 -25.34 -29.95 17.59
N ILE A 147 -24.92 -30.75 16.61
CA ILE A 147 -25.62 -31.97 16.19
C ILE A 147 -25.31 -33.16 17.13
N ASN A 148 -24.22 -33.11 17.91
CA ASN A 148 -23.85 -34.20 18.82
C ASN A 148 -23.64 -33.77 20.30
N PRO A 149 -24.70 -33.34 21.02
CA PRO A 149 -24.58 -33.03 22.45
C PRO A 149 -24.64 -34.25 23.39
N GLN A 150 -24.84 -35.49 22.89
CA GLN A 150 -25.12 -36.67 23.73
C GLN A 150 -24.24 -37.92 23.54
N ALA A 151 -23.19 -37.91 22.71
CA ALA A 151 -22.32 -39.10 22.54
C ALA A 151 -21.32 -39.40 23.68
N SER A 152 -21.50 -38.87 24.90
CA SER A 152 -20.62 -39.14 26.06
C SER A 152 -21.26 -39.98 27.18
N ARG A 153 -22.38 -40.67 26.93
CA ARG A 153 -22.98 -41.61 27.89
C ARG A 153 -23.18 -43.00 27.29
N TRP A 154 -22.08 -43.69 27.01
CA TRP A 154 -22.06 -45.14 26.87
C TRP A 154 -20.84 -45.68 27.64
N THR A 155 -21.01 -45.88 28.94
CA THR A 155 -20.21 -46.85 29.70
C THR A 155 -21.07 -48.09 29.83
N GLY A 156 -20.71 -49.14 29.07
CA GLY A 156 -21.32 -50.45 29.16
C GLY A 156 -21.00 -51.16 30.48
N TRP A 157 -21.80 -52.20 30.70
CA TRP A 157 -21.89 -53.15 31.82
C TRP A 157 -22.71 -52.67 33.02
#